data_AF-A0A1W9Q0P8-F1
#
_entry.id   AF-A0A1W9Q0P8-F1
#
_cell.length_a   1.000
_cell.length_b   1.000
_cell.length_c   1.000
_cell.angle_alpha   90.00
_cell.angle_beta   90.00
_cell.angle_gamma   90.00
#
_symmetry.space_group_name_H-M   'P 1'
#
loop_
_entity.id
_entity.type
_entity.pdbx_description
1 polymer ?
#
loop_
_entity_poly.entity_id
_entity_poly.type
_entity_poly.pdbx_seq_one_letter_code
_entity_poly.pdbx_strand_id
1 'polypeptide(L)'
;MKDKKENVIMHEMEHVLRTMSFEFFGAGKHKLEMGKLLTMDNAVFLDVRSYPEVESLQLKLEYHIEVLHIPIDEIPDRIGEIPRDRMVGIFC
;
A
#
# COMPACT_ATOMS: atom_id res chain seq x y z
N MET A 1 -11.70 26.77 5.47
CA MET A 1 -10.74 26.18 6.45
C MET A 1 -10.41 24.71 6.14
N LYS A 2 -11.25 23.98 5.38
CA LYS A 2 -10.92 22.68 4.79
C LYS A 2 -9.87 22.80 3.67
N ASP A 3 -10.00 23.81 2.81
CA ASP A 3 -9.14 24.00 1.62
C ASP A 3 -7.67 24.27 1.94
N LYS A 4 -7.38 24.89 3.11
CA LYS A 4 -6.01 25.21 3.52
C LYS A 4 -5.28 23.99 4.10
N LYS A 5 -6.00 23.03 4.69
CA LYS A 5 -5.41 21.78 5.18
C LYS A 5 -5.14 20.81 4.02
N GLU A 6 -6.06 20.73 3.07
CA GLU A 6 -5.88 19.91 1.85
C GLU A 6 -4.68 20.37 1.02
N ASN A 7 -4.50 21.70 0.84
CA ASN A 7 -3.34 22.24 0.12
C ASN A 7 -1.99 21.96 0.81
N VAL A 8 -1.96 21.90 2.14
CA VAL A 8 -0.73 21.60 2.90
C VAL A 8 -0.37 20.12 2.82
N ILE A 9 -1.37 19.23 2.92
CA ILE A 9 -1.17 17.77 2.82
C ILE A 9 -0.67 17.38 1.41
N MET A 10 -1.20 18.02 0.37
CA MET A 10 -0.73 17.83 -1.01
C MET A 10 0.75 18.21 -1.17
N HIS A 11 1.16 19.34 -0.58
CA HIS A 11 2.56 19.79 -0.60
C HIS A 11 3.52 18.83 0.14
N GLU A 12 3.06 18.19 1.22
CA GLU A 12 3.85 17.20 1.97
C GLU A 12 4.01 15.88 1.20
N MET A 13 2.93 15.35 0.63
CA MET A 13 2.99 14.13 -0.21
C MET A 13 3.91 14.34 -1.42
N GLU A 14 3.78 15.46 -2.12
CA GLU A 14 4.66 15.79 -3.25
C GLU A 14 6.13 15.88 -2.83
N HIS A 15 6.42 16.44 -1.65
CA HIS A 15 7.77 16.50 -1.12
C HIS A 15 8.29 15.09 -0.81
N VAL A 16 7.50 14.23 -0.16
CA VAL A 16 7.86 12.83 0.12
C VAL A 16 8.14 12.09 -1.18
N LEU A 17 7.25 12.18 -2.18
CA LEU A 17 7.45 11.53 -3.48
C LEU A 17 8.73 11.99 -4.17
N ARG A 18 9.08 13.29 -4.09
CA ARG A 18 10.34 13.83 -4.62
C ARG A 18 11.58 13.27 -3.92
N THR A 19 11.47 12.84 -2.66
CA THR A 19 12.58 12.22 -1.92
C THR A 19 12.72 10.71 -2.15
N MET A 20 11.77 10.06 -2.83
CA MET A 20 11.84 8.64 -3.20
C MET A 20 12.76 8.43 -4.41
N SER A 21 14.03 8.80 -4.26
CA SER A 21 15.07 8.58 -5.27
C SER A 21 15.37 7.09 -5.46
N PHE A 22 16.09 6.74 -6.53
CA PHE A 22 16.57 5.37 -6.75
C PHE A 22 17.38 4.83 -5.55
N GLU A 23 18.14 5.68 -4.86
CA GLU A 23 18.87 5.32 -3.64
C GLU A 23 17.93 5.00 -2.47
N PHE A 24 16.82 5.73 -2.36
CA PHE A 24 15.77 5.47 -1.37
C PHE A 24 15.08 4.12 -1.63
N PHE A 25 14.80 3.81 -2.90
CA PHE A 25 14.29 2.50 -3.34
C PHE A 25 15.31 1.36 -3.07
N GLY A 26 16.58 1.57 -3.42
CA GLY A 26 17.65 0.59 -3.21
C GLY A 26 17.98 0.33 -1.75
N ALA A 27 17.74 1.29 -0.85
CA ALA A 27 17.98 1.14 0.59
C ALA A 27 16.93 0.28 1.32
N GLY A 28 15.79 -0.06 0.69
CA GLY A 28 14.75 -0.90 1.28
C GLY A 28 14.07 -0.35 2.55
N LYS A 29 14.30 0.93 2.90
CA LYS A 29 13.83 1.56 4.15
C LYS A 29 12.33 1.85 4.23
N HIS A 30 11.60 1.63 3.13
CA HIS A 30 10.15 1.76 3.00
C HIS A 30 9.44 0.40 3.17
N LYS A 31 10.17 -0.69 3.43
CA LYS A 31 9.60 -2.02 3.59
C LYS A 31 9.07 -2.22 5.00
N LEU A 32 7.78 -2.54 5.09
CA LEU A 32 7.18 -3.11 6.29
C LEU A 32 7.47 -4.61 6.30
N GLU A 33 8.01 -5.13 7.40
CA GLU A 33 8.18 -6.57 7.55
C GLU A 33 6.81 -7.25 7.69
N MET A 34 6.61 -8.37 6.97
CA MET A 34 5.34 -9.10 6.99
C MET A 34 4.94 -9.54 8.40
N GLY A 35 5.90 -10.02 9.20
CA GLY A 35 5.63 -10.41 10.59
C GLY A 35 5.11 -9.24 11.44
N LYS A 36 5.54 -8.02 11.15
CA LYS A 36 5.03 -6.82 11.81
C LYS A 36 3.63 -6.46 11.33
N LEU A 37 3.35 -6.57 10.03
CA LEU A 37 2.01 -6.33 9.48
C LEU A 37 0.97 -7.29 10.08
N LEU A 38 1.31 -8.57 10.20
CA LEU A 38 0.42 -9.61 10.74
C LEU A 38 0.06 -9.43 12.22
N THR A 39 0.84 -8.64 12.97
CA THR A 39 0.58 -8.36 14.39
C THR A 39 -0.15 -7.03 14.61
N MET A 40 -0.41 -6.26 13.55
CA MET A 40 -1.18 -5.03 13.65
C MET A 40 -2.67 -5.31 13.62
N ASP A 41 -3.40 -4.73 14.57
CA ASP A 41 -4.85 -4.77 14.57
C ASP A 41 -5.41 -4.04 13.35
N ASN A 42 -6.38 -4.67 12.68
CA ASN A 42 -7.14 -4.10 11.57
C ASN A 42 -6.28 -3.64 10.36
N ALA A 43 -5.14 -4.27 10.12
CA ALA A 43 -4.35 -4.02 8.92
C ALA A 43 -4.95 -4.70 7.66
N VAL A 44 -4.54 -4.22 6.47
CA VAL A 44 -4.82 -4.84 5.17
C VAL A 44 -3.52 -5.21 4.49
N PHE A 45 -3.48 -6.40 3.91
CA PHE A 45 -2.46 -6.81 2.96
C PHE A 45 -2.97 -6.53 1.55
N LEU A 46 -2.39 -5.54 0.87
CA LEU A 46 -2.71 -5.18 -0.50
C LEU A 46 -1.74 -5.88 -1.45
N ASP A 47 -2.22 -6.92 -2.14
CA ASP A 47 -1.50 -7.58 -3.22
C ASP A 47 -1.72 -6.79 -4.52
N VAL A 48 -0.66 -6.24 -5.09
CA VAL A 48 -0.71 -5.45 -6.33
C VAL A 48 -0.14 -6.18 -7.54
N ARG A 49 0.13 -7.48 -7.38
CA ARG A 49 0.62 -8.34 -8.45
C ARG A 49 -0.37 -8.46 -9.59
N SER A 50 0.14 -8.76 -10.78
CA SER A 50 -0.69 -9.07 -11.94
C SER A 50 -1.50 -10.36 -11.72
N TYR A 51 -2.58 -10.54 -12.47
CA TYR A 51 -3.37 -11.77 -12.42
C TYR A 51 -2.53 -13.05 -12.63
N PRO A 52 -1.61 -13.14 -13.62
CA PRO A 52 -0.77 -14.34 -13.79
C PRO A 52 0.09 -14.68 -12.57
N GLU A 53 0.60 -13.68 -11.85
CA GLU A 53 1.41 -13.88 -10.65
C GLU A 53 0.56 -14.39 -9.48
N VAL A 54 -0.66 -13.86 -9.30
CA VAL A 54 -1.60 -14.32 -8.28
C VAL A 54 -2.12 -15.71 -8.58
N GLU A 55 -2.43 -16.00 -9.85
CA GLU A 55 -2.84 -17.34 -10.30
C GLU A 55 -1.74 -18.38 -10.09
N SER A 56 -0.47 -17.97 -10.19
CA SER A 56 0.68 -18.82 -9.91
C SER A 56 0.87 -19.09 -8.42
N LEU A 57 0.62 -18.09 -7.55
CA LEU A 57 0.75 -18.21 -6.10
C LEU A 57 -0.26 -17.30 -5.39
N GLN A 58 -1.31 -17.91 -4.85
CA GLN A 58 -2.34 -17.19 -4.10
C GLN A 58 -1.96 -17.06 -2.61
N LEU A 59 -1.98 -15.83 -2.09
CA LEU A 59 -1.73 -15.53 -0.68
C LEU A 59 -3.04 -15.14 0.02
N LYS A 60 -3.93 -16.10 0.31
CA LYS A 60 -5.27 -15.77 0.84
C LYS A 60 -5.28 -15.31 2.30
N LEU A 61 -4.38 -15.86 3.13
CA LEU A 61 -4.17 -15.51 4.54
C LEU A 61 -5.45 -15.32 5.41
N GLU A 62 -6.54 -16.03 5.08
CA GLU A 62 -7.91 -15.78 5.58
C GLU A 62 -8.06 -15.75 7.11
N TYR A 63 -7.16 -16.45 7.83
CA TYR A 63 -7.17 -16.51 9.29
C TYR A 63 -6.26 -15.47 9.98
N HIS A 64 -5.52 -14.66 9.21
CA HIS A 64 -4.47 -13.79 9.75
C HIS A 64 -4.69 -12.31 9.42
N ILE A 65 -5.05 -12.00 8.18
CA ILE A 65 -5.20 -10.62 7.72
C ILE A 65 -6.15 -10.58 6.52
N GLU A 66 -6.85 -9.45 6.37
CA GLU A 66 -7.61 -9.20 5.14
C GLU A 66 -6.65 -9.00 3.98
N VAL A 67 -6.88 -9.76 2.90
CA VAL A 67 -6.13 -9.65 1.66
C VAL A 67 -7.01 -9.00 0.60
N LEU A 68 -6.55 -7.87 0.08
CA LEU A 68 -7.18 -7.14 -1.02
C LEU A 68 -6.26 -7.26 -2.25
N HIS A 69 -6.76 -7.79 -3.36
CA HIS A 69 -6.03 -7.87 -4.62
C HIS A 69 -6.50 -6.79 -5.59
N ILE A 70 -5.60 -5.87 -5.94
CA ILE A 70 -5.81 -4.81 -6.94
C ILE A 70 -4.52 -4.68 -7.73
N PRO A 71 -4.43 -5.19 -8.98
CA PRO A 71 -3.28 -5.00 -9.84
C PRO A 71 -2.86 -3.53 -9.89
N ILE A 72 -1.56 -3.26 -9.90
CA ILE A 72 -1.03 -1.89 -9.77
C ILE A 72 -1.60 -0.91 -10.81
N ASP A 73 -1.88 -1.38 -12.02
CA ASP A 73 -2.45 -0.62 -13.12
C ASP A 73 -3.95 -0.31 -12.95
N GLU A 74 -4.67 -1.06 -12.12
CA GLU A 74 -6.08 -0.83 -11.79
C GLU A 74 -6.29 0.08 -10.58
N ILE A 75 -5.24 0.36 -9.79
CA ILE A 75 -5.32 1.19 -8.58
C ILE A 75 -5.96 2.56 -8.82
N PRO A 76 -5.65 3.32 -9.88
CA PRO A 76 -6.26 4.64 -10.08
C PRO A 76 -7.80 4.59 -10.14
N ASP A 77 -8.36 3.56 -10.77
CA ASP A 77 -9.80 3.38 -10.92
C ASP A 77 -10.44 2.77 -9.67
N ARG A 78 -9.67 1.97 -8.92
CA ARG A 78 -10.11 1.20 -7.74
C ARG A 78 -9.62 1.76 -6.41
N ILE A 79 -9.07 2.97 -6.39
CA ILE A 79 -8.48 3.60 -5.19
C ILE A 79 -9.46 3.73 -4.03
N GLY A 80 -10.77 3.77 -4.32
CA GLY A 80 -11.84 3.80 -3.32
C GLY A 80 -12.02 2.49 -2.53
N GLU A 81 -11.50 1.37 -3.04
CA GLU A 81 -11.51 0.07 -2.35
C GLU A 81 -10.41 -0.02 -1.27
N ILE A 82 -9.36 0.80 -1.39
CA ILE A 82 -8.24 0.80 -0.43
C ILE A 82 -8.64 1.66 0.79
N PRO A 83 -8.64 1.09 2.02
CA PRO A 83 -9.05 1.83 3.20
C PRO A 83 -8.06 2.96 3.51
N ARG A 84 -8.60 4.12 3.93
CA ARG A 84 -7.81 5.32 4.26
C ARG A 84 -7.49 5.45 5.74
N ASP A 85 -8.16 4.66 6.57
CA ASP A 85 -8.12 4.68 8.04
C ASP A 85 -7.40 3.46 8.64
N ARG A 86 -6.86 2.58 7.80
CA ARG A 86 -6.20 1.33 8.19
C ARG A 86 -4.77 1.30 7.68
N MET A 87 -3.90 0.55 8.37
CA MET A 87 -2.57 0.27 7.86
C MET A 87 -2.67 -0.63 6.62
N VAL A 88 -2.05 -0.23 5.52
CA VAL A 88 -2.00 -1.01 4.28
C VAL A 88 -0.56 -1.44 4.02
N GLY A 89 -0.30 -2.74 4.10
CA GLY A 89 0.95 -3.34 3.68
C GLY A 89 0.88 -3.74 2.21
N ILE A 90 1.71 -3.11 1.37
CA ILE A 90 1.71 -3.35 -0.08
C ILE A 90 2.70 -4.46 -0.43
N PHE A 91 2.26 -5.40 -1.27
CA PHE A 91 3.06 -6.50 -1.78
C PHE A 91 2.97 -6.59 -3.30
N CYS A 92 4.11 -6.77 -3.95
CA CYS A 92 4.27 -7.00 -5.39
C CYS A 92 5.16 -8.21 -5.63
#